data_AF-A0A1N6SJQ7-F1
#
_entry.id   AF-A0A1N6SJQ7-F1
#
_cell.length_a   1.000
_cell.length_b   1.000
_cell.length_c   1.000
_cell.angle_alpha   90.00
_cell.angle_beta   90.00
_cell.angle_gamma   90.00
#
_symmetry.space_group_name_H-M   'P 1'
#
loop_
_entity.id
_entity.type
_entity.pdbx_description
1 polymer ?
#
loop_
_entity_poly.entity_id
_entity_poly.type
_entity_poly.pdbx_seq_one_letter_code
_entity_poly.pdbx_strand_id
1 'polypeptide(L)'
;MREGLRGLTTRGRSFLAAAVAAAVSAGILGEKDLLRVAVLLAVLPLLAAAYVGRSRYKLACNRSLDPHRVPVGASSRVVLRLQNMSRLPTGTLLLEDRLPYALGSRPRVVLERLGAHQASSVAYTVRADVRGRYEVGPLVVRLTDPFGLCELSRAFPSVDHLTVIPQVTPLPSVRLPGEYAGSGDSRARSVAVHGEDDAATREYRVGDDLRRVHWKSTARTGELMVRREEQPWESRATVVLDTRAYGHRGDGPTASFEWAVSATASIAVHLRQAGYKLRLVTGAGADVDASEGGGDGLLLDQLAEARLDQRTEVTELVQRVRQRSDGGLIIGVFGALSTAEAELLSGLRANGATCVAFLVNSSTWLNLPEKARAEAEQTHAAAALSLVRSGWRVIGVDHGTRLPAIWPQAGRGSQGFALRAALAETVAGGVR
;
A
#
# COMPACT_ATOMS: atom_id res chain seq x y z
N MET A 1 -29.87 27.40 25.13
CA MET A 1 -30.61 26.64 26.18
C MET A 1 -31.16 25.31 25.69
N ARG A 2 -31.99 25.23 24.63
CA ARG A 2 -32.59 23.95 24.19
C ARG A 2 -31.58 22.81 23.91
N GLU A 3 -30.45 23.11 23.28
CA GLU A 3 -29.38 22.12 23.05
C GLU A 3 -28.62 21.74 24.32
N GLY A 4 -28.37 22.69 25.22
CA GLY A 4 -27.73 22.42 26.52
C GLY A 4 -28.60 21.54 27.42
N LEU A 5 -29.92 21.75 27.44
CA LEU A 5 -30.86 20.89 28.17
C LEU A 5 -30.92 19.46 27.58
N ARG A 6 -30.73 19.31 26.26
CA ARG A 6 -30.57 17.98 25.64
C ARG A 6 -29.25 17.29 26.03
N GLY A 7 -28.22 18.09 26.35
CA GLY A 7 -26.91 17.64 26.78
C GLY A 7 -26.78 17.29 28.26
N LEU A 8 -27.87 17.31 29.06
CA LEU A 8 -27.80 16.92 30.46
C LEU A 8 -27.33 15.47 30.62
N THR A 9 -26.26 15.27 31.37
CA THR A 9 -25.70 13.96 31.69
C THR A 9 -26.61 13.22 32.67
N THR A 10 -26.31 11.94 32.96
CA THR A 10 -27.02 11.18 34.00
C THR A 10 -26.98 11.90 35.36
N ARG A 11 -25.85 12.56 35.68
CA ARG A 11 -25.71 13.38 36.90
C ARG A 11 -26.60 14.64 36.83
N GLY A 12 -26.59 15.35 35.71
CA GLY A 12 -27.47 16.52 35.54
C GLY A 12 -28.95 16.16 35.69
N ARG A 13 -29.37 15.03 35.12
CA ARG A 13 -30.73 14.50 35.24
C ARG A 13 -31.07 14.06 36.66
N SER A 14 -30.15 13.42 37.38
CA SER A 14 -30.39 13.02 38.77
C SER A 14 -30.51 14.22 39.71
N PHE A 15 -29.73 15.29 39.49
CA PHE A 15 -29.87 16.54 40.23
C PHE A 15 -31.24 17.20 40.00
N LEU A 16 -31.72 17.23 38.75
CA LEU A 16 -33.06 17.74 38.45
C LEU A 16 -34.17 16.86 39.04
N ALA A 17 -34.03 15.53 38.98
CA ALA A 17 -34.98 14.61 39.59
C ALA A 17 -35.05 14.78 41.12
N ALA A 18 -33.88 14.93 41.77
CA ALA A 18 -33.79 15.22 43.20
C ALA A 18 -34.41 16.58 43.56
N ALA A 19 -34.21 17.60 42.72
CA ALA A 19 -34.85 18.89 42.88
C ALA A 19 -36.38 18.81 42.81
N VAL A 20 -36.92 18.05 41.85
CA VAL A 20 -38.37 17.83 41.73
C VAL A 20 -38.91 17.06 42.94
N ALA A 21 -38.24 15.99 43.36
CA ALA A 21 -38.64 15.22 44.54
C ALA A 21 -38.65 16.10 45.80
N ALA A 22 -37.60 16.90 46.03
CA ALA A 22 -37.51 17.83 47.15
C ALA A 22 -38.61 18.90 47.11
N ALA A 23 -38.95 19.42 45.92
CA ALA A 23 -40.04 20.39 45.76
C ALA A 23 -41.42 19.78 46.09
N VAL A 24 -41.68 18.54 45.66
CA VAL A 24 -42.92 17.82 45.98
C VAL A 24 -43.02 17.57 47.48
N SER A 25 -41.94 17.09 48.12
CA SER A 25 -41.89 16.90 49.56
C SER A 25 -42.10 18.21 50.33
N ALA A 26 -41.51 19.32 49.88
CA ALA A 26 -41.73 20.64 50.49
C ALA A 26 -43.21 21.05 50.43
N GLY A 27 -43.90 20.78 49.32
CA GLY A 27 -45.33 21.06 49.16
C GLY A 27 -46.21 20.21 50.07
N ILE A 28 -45.87 18.94 50.28
CA ILE A 28 -46.62 18.02 51.16
C ILE A 28 -46.39 18.36 52.65
N LEU A 29 -45.15 18.64 53.04
CA LEU A 29 -44.78 18.90 54.44
C LEU A 29 -44.99 20.36 54.86
N GLY A 30 -45.15 21.29 53.92
CA GLY A 30 -45.25 22.73 54.19
C GLY A 30 -43.93 23.40 54.60
N GLU A 31 -42.82 22.68 54.46
CA GLU A 31 -41.50 23.13 54.93
C GLU A 31 -40.79 24.00 53.88
N LYS A 32 -40.57 25.28 54.23
CA LYS A 32 -39.92 26.26 53.33
C LYS A 32 -38.45 25.96 53.09
N ASP A 33 -37.77 25.28 54.02
CA ASP A 33 -36.36 24.95 53.87
C ASP A 33 -36.11 23.86 52.82
N LEU A 34 -37.03 22.90 52.68
CA LEU A 34 -36.97 21.90 51.61
C LEU A 34 -37.12 22.55 50.22
N LEU A 35 -37.95 23.59 50.10
CA LEU A 35 -38.09 24.35 48.87
C LEU A 35 -36.79 25.06 48.49
N ARG A 36 -36.05 25.63 49.46
CA ARG A 36 -34.75 26.27 49.22
C ARG A 36 -33.72 25.28 48.68
N VAL A 37 -33.68 24.07 49.24
CA VAL A 37 -32.82 22.98 48.77
C VAL A 37 -33.20 22.56 47.34
N ALA A 38 -34.49 22.41 47.06
CA ALA A 38 -34.99 22.08 45.72
C ALA A 38 -34.55 23.11 44.67
N VAL A 39 -34.68 24.41 44.98
CA VAL A 39 -34.24 25.49 44.09
C VAL A 39 -32.73 25.42 43.87
N LEU A 40 -31.92 25.24 44.92
CA LEU A 40 -30.46 25.13 44.78
C LEU A 40 -30.06 23.96 43.87
N LEU A 41 -30.69 22.80 44.04
CA LEU A 41 -30.45 21.60 43.22
C LEU A 41 -30.87 21.81 41.76
N ALA A 42 -31.93 22.58 41.49
CA ALA A 42 -32.39 22.87 40.13
C ALA A 42 -31.52 23.93 39.43
N VAL A 43 -31.05 24.94 40.16
CA VAL A 43 -30.27 26.06 39.60
C VAL A 43 -28.94 25.57 39.03
N LEU A 44 -28.26 24.64 39.69
CA LEU A 44 -26.93 24.20 39.26
C LEU A 44 -26.92 23.53 37.86
N PRO A 45 -27.77 22.52 37.54
CA PRO A 45 -27.88 21.98 36.18
C PRO A 45 -28.36 23.01 35.14
N LEU A 46 -29.23 23.94 35.52
CA LEU A 46 -29.71 25.00 34.62
C LEU A 46 -28.60 25.99 34.27
N LEU A 47 -27.76 26.36 35.24
CA LEU A 47 -26.58 27.19 35.02
C LEU A 47 -25.53 26.44 34.18
N ALA A 48 -25.30 25.15 34.43
CA ALA A 48 -24.41 24.33 33.61
C ALA A 48 -24.90 24.25 32.15
N ALA A 49 -26.19 23.98 31.93
CA ALA A 49 -26.80 23.95 30.60
C ALA A 49 -26.81 25.34 29.92
N ALA A 50 -26.94 26.43 30.69
CA ALA A 50 -26.82 27.79 30.18
C ALA A 50 -25.38 28.13 29.79
N TYR A 51 -24.39 27.76 30.61
CA TYR A 51 -22.97 27.93 30.34
C TYR A 51 -22.58 27.20 29.04
N VAL A 52 -22.81 25.88 28.98
CA VAL A 52 -22.50 25.06 27.79
C VAL A 52 -23.32 25.48 26.57
N GLY A 53 -24.60 25.83 26.76
CA GLY A 53 -25.49 26.20 25.65
C GLY A 53 -25.30 27.63 25.11
N ARG A 54 -24.75 28.55 25.90
CA ARG A 54 -24.35 29.90 25.46
C ARG A 54 -22.99 29.87 24.76
N SER A 55 -22.17 28.90 25.16
CA SER A 55 -20.93 28.47 24.55
C SER A 55 -21.09 27.73 23.22
N ARG A 56 -21.84 28.33 22.29
CA ARG A 56 -21.94 27.87 20.89
C ARG A 56 -20.61 28.07 20.15
N TYR A 57 -19.54 27.48 20.66
CA TYR A 57 -18.19 27.72 20.22
C TYR A 57 -18.08 27.37 18.74
N LYS A 58 -17.84 28.40 17.95
CA LYS A 58 -17.35 28.27 16.58
C LYS A 58 -15.93 27.72 16.70
N LEU A 59 -15.81 26.42 16.89
CA LEU A 59 -14.52 25.73 16.84
C LEU A 59 -14.20 25.46 15.37
N ALA A 60 -13.02 25.86 14.95
CA ALA A 60 -12.40 25.37 13.72
C ALA A 60 -11.40 24.28 14.11
N CYS A 61 -11.40 23.19 13.37
CA CYS A 61 -10.44 22.12 13.53
C CYS A 61 -9.79 21.84 12.18
N ASN A 62 -8.47 21.73 12.18
CA ASN A 62 -7.71 21.20 11.06
C ASN A 62 -6.92 19.99 11.54
N ARG A 63 -6.96 18.89 10.78
CA ARG A 63 -6.14 17.71 11.01
C ARG A 63 -5.08 17.68 9.90
N SER A 64 -3.86 17.32 10.27
CA SER A 64 -2.78 17.07 9.31
C SER A 64 -2.01 15.82 9.72
N LEU A 65 -1.61 15.03 8.72
CA LEU A 65 -0.76 13.86 8.89
C LEU A 65 0.59 14.12 8.27
N ASP A 66 1.64 13.90 9.04
CA ASP A 66 3.02 14.06 8.56
C ASP A 66 3.88 12.86 8.99
N PRO A 67 4.34 12.02 8.04
CA PRO A 67 3.95 11.99 6.62
C PRO A 67 2.59 11.30 6.40
N HIS A 68 1.89 11.63 5.31
CA HIS A 68 0.62 10.99 4.90
C HIS A 68 0.80 9.59 4.26
N ARG A 69 2.07 9.21 4.04
CA ARG A 69 2.48 7.92 3.47
C ARG A 69 3.63 7.37 4.30
N VAL A 70 3.47 6.15 4.82
CA VAL A 70 4.49 5.48 5.65
C VAL A 70 4.64 4.02 5.23
N PRO A 71 5.84 3.43 5.30
CA PRO A 71 5.98 1.98 5.17
C PRO A 71 5.36 1.27 6.38
N VAL A 72 4.97 0.00 6.19
CA VAL A 72 4.44 -0.86 7.27
C VAL A 72 5.34 -0.81 8.51
N GLY A 73 4.78 -0.60 9.70
CA GLY A 73 5.53 -0.52 10.95
C GLY A 73 6.23 0.83 11.19
N ALA A 74 6.25 1.75 10.24
CA ALA A 74 6.63 3.14 10.50
C ALA A 74 5.45 3.92 11.10
N SER A 75 5.77 5.02 11.77
CA SER A 75 4.81 5.85 12.46
C SER A 75 4.53 7.15 11.71
N SER A 76 3.28 7.60 11.71
CA SER A 76 2.86 8.91 11.21
C SER A 76 2.35 9.76 12.37
N ARG A 77 2.71 11.05 12.36
CA ARG A 77 2.26 11.99 13.38
C ARG A 77 0.97 12.66 12.92
N VAL A 78 -0.09 12.51 13.71
CA VAL A 78 -1.34 13.23 13.50
C VAL A 78 -1.34 14.48 14.38
N VAL A 79 -1.52 15.64 13.77
CA VAL A 79 -1.60 16.93 14.46
C VAL A 79 -3.02 17.49 14.30
N LEU A 80 -3.69 17.68 15.44
CA LEU A 80 -5.00 18.32 15.54
C LEU A 80 -4.80 19.77 15.97
N ARG A 81 -5.12 20.72 15.09
CA ARG A 81 -5.10 22.14 15.40
C ARG A 81 -6.53 22.63 15.62
N LEU A 82 -6.85 22.95 16.88
CA LEU A 82 -8.15 23.50 17.26
C LEU A 82 -8.03 25.00 17.48
N GLN A 83 -8.98 25.76 16.96
CA GLN A 83 -9.07 27.20 17.15
C GLN A 83 -10.46 27.58 17.65
N ASN A 84 -10.52 28.34 18.73
CA ASN A 84 -11.75 28.94 19.22
C ASN A 84 -12.02 30.23 18.45
N MET A 85 -12.99 30.25 17.55
CA MET A 85 -13.36 31.47 16.80
C MET A 85 -14.35 32.37 17.55
N SER A 86 -14.69 32.04 18.80
CA SER A 86 -15.61 32.84 19.61
C SER A 86 -14.88 33.80 20.54
N ARG A 87 -15.64 34.79 21.06
CA ARG A 87 -15.17 35.78 22.03
C ARG A 87 -15.15 35.27 23.48
N LEU A 88 -15.64 34.06 23.73
CA LEU A 88 -15.68 33.45 25.07
C LEU A 88 -14.68 32.30 25.14
N PRO A 89 -13.97 32.10 26.26
CA PRO A 89 -13.09 30.95 26.43
C PRO A 89 -13.89 29.65 26.49
N THR A 90 -13.29 28.53 26.08
CA THR A 90 -13.89 27.19 26.21
C THR A 90 -13.84 26.66 27.65
N GLY A 91 -14.76 25.75 27.97
CA GLY A 91 -14.55 24.80 29.06
C GLY A 91 -13.57 23.69 28.64
N THR A 92 -13.50 22.65 29.46
CA THR A 92 -12.70 21.45 29.18
C THR A 92 -13.23 20.75 27.93
N LEU A 93 -12.33 20.52 26.97
CA LEU A 93 -12.60 19.82 25.73
C LEU A 93 -11.98 18.42 25.80
N LEU A 94 -12.79 17.40 25.56
CA LEU A 94 -12.33 16.04 25.32
C LEU A 94 -12.36 15.77 23.82
N LEU A 95 -11.18 15.60 23.23
CA LEU A 95 -10.97 15.27 21.83
C LEU A 95 -10.90 13.75 21.72
N GLU A 96 -11.77 13.16 20.91
CA GLU A 96 -11.79 11.74 20.58
C GLU A 96 -11.69 11.59 19.06
N ASP A 97 -10.56 11.08 18.58
CA ASP A 97 -10.40 10.79 17.15
C ASP A 97 -10.80 9.33 16.86
N ARG A 98 -11.51 9.11 15.75
CA ARG A 98 -11.90 7.76 15.34
C ARG A 98 -10.82 7.19 14.43
N LEU A 99 -10.28 6.05 14.84
CA LEU A 99 -9.27 5.30 14.10
C LEU A 99 -9.77 3.87 13.84
N PRO A 100 -9.46 3.29 12.67
CA PRO A 100 -9.53 1.85 12.44
C PRO A 100 -8.64 1.09 13.43
N TYR A 101 -9.05 -0.13 13.80
CA TYR A 101 -8.32 -0.97 14.74
C TYR A 101 -6.85 -1.19 14.35
N ALA A 102 -6.57 -1.25 13.05
CA ALA A 102 -5.22 -1.41 12.51
C ALA A 102 -4.26 -0.26 12.84
N LEU A 103 -4.77 0.93 13.19
CA LEU A 103 -3.97 2.09 13.63
C LEU A 103 -3.85 2.21 15.16
N GLY A 104 -4.47 1.30 15.91
CA GLY A 104 -4.47 1.27 17.37
C GLY A 104 -5.79 1.72 18.00
N SER A 105 -5.71 2.15 19.26
CA SER A 105 -6.86 2.59 20.04
C SER A 105 -7.26 4.02 19.72
N ARG A 106 -8.52 4.37 20.02
CA ARG A 106 -9.04 5.73 19.80
C ARG A 106 -8.33 6.72 20.74
N PRO A 107 -7.53 7.66 20.23
CA PRO A 107 -6.82 8.60 21.09
C PRO A 107 -7.82 9.54 21.75
N ARG A 108 -7.66 9.71 23.07
CA ARG A 108 -8.46 10.62 23.89
C ARG A 108 -7.54 11.65 24.50
N VAL A 109 -7.74 12.91 24.15
CA VAL A 109 -6.93 14.00 24.69
C VAL A 109 -7.83 15.04 25.34
N VAL A 110 -7.47 15.43 26.56
CA VAL A 110 -8.16 16.47 27.31
C VAL A 110 -7.42 17.79 27.10
N LEU A 111 -8.15 18.82 26.74
CA LEU A 111 -7.66 20.19 26.61
C LEU A 111 -8.44 21.07 27.60
N GLU A 112 -7.76 21.55 28.63
CA GLU A 112 -8.41 22.18 29.79
C GLU A 112 -9.21 23.44 29.45
N ARG A 113 -8.62 24.33 28.63
CA ARG A 113 -9.28 25.56 28.20
C ARG A 113 -8.61 26.12 26.95
N LEU A 114 -9.42 26.63 26.04
CA LEU A 114 -8.99 27.41 24.88
C LEU A 114 -9.57 28.82 24.99
N GLY A 115 -8.71 29.82 25.17
CA GLY A 115 -9.08 31.22 25.27
C GLY A 115 -9.85 31.74 24.05
N ALA A 116 -10.43 32.94 24.18
CA ALA A 116 -11.09 33.60 23.05
C ALA A 116 -10.08 33.81 21.91
N HIS A 117 -10.46 33.44 20.67
CA HIS A 117 -9.59 33.54 19.49
C HIS A 117 -8.26 32.75 19.56
N GLN A 118 -8.06 31.93 20.59
CA GLN A 118 -6.83 31.15 20.79
C GLN A 118 -6.86 29.86 19.96
N ALA A 119 -5.68 29.45 19.49
CA ALA A 119 -5.45 28.15 18.88
C ALA A 119 -4.55 27.28 19.77
N SER A 120 -4.79 25.99 19.77
CA SER A 120 -3.93 25.00 20.41
C SER A 120 -3.79 23.77 19.52
N SER A 121 -2.63 23.13 19.60
CA SER A 121 -2.30 21.95 18.82
C SER A 121 -2.05 20.76 19.74
N VAL A 122 -2.66 19.64 19.41
CA VAL A 122 -2.45 18.35 20.06
C VAL A 122 -1.90 17.40 19.02
N ALA A 123 -0.92 16.59 19.37
CA ALA A 123 -0.38 15.57 18.48
C ALA A 123 -0.44 14.19 19.11
N TYR A 124 -0.72 13.18 18.30
CA TYR A 124 -0.59 11.78 18.63
C TYR A 124 0.04 11.02 17.46
N THR A 125 0.51 9.81 17.73
CA THR A 125 1.21 8.99 16.74
C THR A 125 0.36 7.77 16.40
N VAL A 126 0.32 7.42 15.12
CA VAL A 126 -0.33 6.20 14.62
C VAL A 126 0.69 5.33 13.90
N ARG A 127 0.50 4.01 13.98
CA ARG A 127 1.32 3.00 13.32
C ARG A 127 0.42 1.84 12.91
N ALA A 128 0.64 1.29 11.72
CA ALA A 128 -0.02 0.06 11.27
C ALA A 128 1.04 -1.00 10.96
N ASP A 129 0.78 -2.25 11.33
CA ASP A 129 1.65 -3.39 11.01
C ASP A 129 1.17 -4.15 9.75
N VAL A 130 0.07 -3.72 9.14
CA VAL A 130 -0.43 -4.23 7.86
C VAL A 130 -0.57 -3.07 6.89
N ARG A 131 -0.30 -3.32 5.61
CA ARG A 131 -0.45 -2.30 4.56
C ARG A 131 -1.92 -1.99 4.29
N GLY A 132 -2.18 -0.81 3.76
CA GLY A 132 -3.53 -0.40 3.39
C GLY A 132 -3.72 1.11 3.45
N ARG A 133 -4.87 1.54 2.95
CA ARG A 133 -5.34 2.91 3.08
C ARG A 133 -6.30 3.00 4.27
N TYR A 134 -5.91 3.80 5.26
CA TYR A 134 -6.68 3.96 6.50
C TYR A 134 -7.26 5.35 6.60
N GLU A 135 -8.51 5.43 7.02
CA GLU A 135 -9.19 6.68 7.34
C GLU A 135 -8.85 7.12 8.77
N VAL A 136 -8.46 8.38 8.93
CA VAL A 136 -8.22 8.99 10.25
C VAL A 136 -9.25 10.08 10.46
N GLY A 137 -10.13 9.86 11.44
CA GLY A 137 -11.32 10.66 11.67
C GLY A 137 -12.62 9.86 11.56
N PRO A 138 -13.77 10.52 11.74
CA PRO A 138 -13.95 11.93 12.10
C PRO A 138 -13.53 12.26 13.55
N LEU A 139 -13.18 13.53 13.81
CA LEU A 139 -12.88 14.00 15.17
C LEU A 139 -14.19 14.34 15.90
N VAL A 140 -14.35 13.83 17.11
CA VAL A 140 -15.45 14.18 18.01
C VAL A 140 -14.90 15.01 19.15
N VAL A 141 -15.41 16.23 19.32
CA VAL A 141 -15.07 17.09 20.45
C VAL A 141 -16.25 17.14 21.40
N ARG A 142 -16.02 16.72 22.64
CA ARG A 142 -17.00 16.79 23.72
C ARG A 142 -16.61 17.93 24.65
N LEU A 143 -17.55 18.82 24.92
CA LEU A 143 -17.43 19.89 25.88
C LEU A 143 -18.21 19.48 27.12
N THR A 144 -17.55 19.53 28.28
CA THR A 144 -18.19 19.22 29.56
C THR A 144 -18.07 20.44 30.47
N ASP A 145 -19.12 20.73 31.23
CA ASP A 145 -19.05 21.75 32.28
C ASP A 145 -18.17 21.26 33.46
N PRO A 146 -17.66 22.16 34.31
CA PRO A 146 -16.79 21.78 35.44
C PRO A 146 -17.42 20.79 36.44
N PHE A 147 -18.76 20.74 36.54
CA PHE A 147 -19.48 19.84 37.45
C PHE A 147 -19.93 18.54 36.76
N GLY A 148 -19.73 18.39 35.44
CA GLY A 148 -20.12 17.20 34.68
C GLY A 148 -21.62 16.95 34.61
N LEU A 149 -22.43 17.99 34.75
CA LEU A 149 -23.90 17.95 34.72
C LEU A 149 -24.45 18.08 33.28
N CYS A 150 -23.69 18.69 32.38
CA CYS A 150 -24.04 18.95 30.99
C CYS A 150 -22.84 18.68 30.06
N GLU A 151 -23.06 17.88 29.03
CA GLU A 151 -22.10 17.58 27.97
C GLU A 151 -22.69 17.97 26.61
N LEU A 152 -21.90 18.65 25.77
CA LEU A 152 -22.25 18.93 24.38
C LEU A 152 -21.20 18.31 23.47
N SER A 153 -21.63 17.49 22.51
CA SER A 153 -20.74 16.86 21.54
C SER A 153 -20.87 17.54 20.18
N ARG A 154 -19.74 17.75 19.50
CA ARG A 154 -19.67 18.22 18.12
C ARG A 154 -18.71 17.33 17.33
N ALA A 155 -19.20 16.78 16.23
CA ALA A 155 -18.38 16.03 15.28
C ALA A 155 -17.86 16.94 14.16
N PHE A 156 -16.59 16.77 13.81
CA PHE A 156 -15.96 17.33 12.62
C PHE A 156 -15.87 16.20 11.58
N PRO A 157 -16.67 16.25 10.50
CA PRO A 157 -16.77 15.15 9.54
C PRO A 157 -15.53 14.98 8.66
N SER A 158 -14.54 15.87 8.76
CA SER A 158 -13.29 15.76 8.00
C SER A 158 -12.53 14.48 8.35
N VAL A 159 -12.20 13.73 7.32
CA VAL A 159 -11.41 12.50 7.37
C VAL A 159 -10.19 12.72 6.49
N ASP A 160 -9.02 12.31 6.99
CA ASP A 160 -7.80 12.26 6.21
C ASP A 160 -7.41 10.80 5.96
N HIS A 161 -6.58 10.57 4.94
CA HIS A 161 -6.11 9.23 4.61
C HIS A 161 -4.64 9.05 4.92
N LEU A 162 -4.32 7.99 5.66
CA LEU A 162 -2.96 7.49 5.83
C LEU A 162 -2.76 6.29 4.92
N THR A 163 -1.83 6.39 3.97
CA THR A 163 -1.46 5.26 3.12
C THR A 163 -0.26 4.54 3.71
N VAL A 164 -0.47 3.29 4.15
CA VAL A 164 0.58 2.42 4.64
C VAL A 164 1.05 1.55 3.48
N ILE A 165 2.21 1.89 2.93
CA ILE A 165 2.83 1.20 1.78
C ILE A 165 3.60 -0.03 2.22
N PRO A 166 3.77 -1.04 1.33
CA PRO A 166 4.61 -2.20 1.64
C PRO A 166 6.06 -1.80 1.96
N GLN A 167 6.76 -2.69 2.67
CA GLN A 167 8.17 -2.51 2.96
C GLN A 167 9.00 -2.64 1.68
N VAL A 168 9.80 -1.62 1.38
CA VAL A 168 10.70 -1.57 0.24
C VAL A 168 12.12 -1.80 0.74
N THR A 169 12.71 -2.93 0.38
CA THR A 169 14.09 -3.26 0.75
C THR A 169 15.02 -2.95 -0.43
N PRO A 170 16.10 -2.18 -0.23
CA PRO A 170 17.09 -1.95 -1.28
C PRO A 170 17.67 -3.27 -1.81
N LEU A 171 17.73 -3.41 -3.12
CA LEU A 171 18.26 -4.59 -3.80
C LEU A 171 19.66 -4.31 -4.37
N PRO A 172 20.59 -5.29 -4.32
CA PRO A 172 21.92 -5.11 -4.90
C PRO A 172 21.83 -4.95 -6.42
N SER A 173 22.72 -4.13 -7.00
CA SER A 173 22.81 -3.96 -8.45
C SER A 173 23.20 -5.27 -9.12
N VAL A 174 22.36 -5.73 -10.05
CA VAL A 174 22.50 -7.01 -10.73
C VAL A 174 22.18 -6.76 -12.20
N ARG A 175 23.03 -7.23 -13.12
CA ARG A 175 22.72 -7.15 -14.55
C ARG A 175 21.59 -8.11 -14.89
N LEU A 176 20.43 -7.57 -15.21
CA LEU A 176 19.26 -8.35 -15.54
C LEU A 176 19.28 -8.81 -17.00
N PRO A 177 18.58 -9.91 -17.30
CA PRO A 177 18.48 -10.39 -18.67
C PRO A 177 17.64 -9.44 -19.51
N GLY A 178 18.06 -9.16 -20.73
CA GLY A 178 17.41 -8.14 -21.56
C GLY A 178 17.87 -6.72 -21.26
N GLU A 179 18.82 -6.52 -20.33
CA GLU A 179 19.71 -5.35 -20.39
C GLU A 179 20.57 -5.47 -21.64
N TYR A 180 20.09 -4.96 -22.77
CA TYR A 180 21.01 -4.63 -23.86
C TYR A 180 21.95 -3.53 -23.40
N ALA A 181 23.20 -3.60 -23.87
CA ALA A 181 24.38 -2.87 -23.40
C ALA A 181 24.34 -1.35 -23.67
N GLY A 182 23.22 -0.68 -23.40
CA GLY A 182 23.00 0.74 -23.69
C GLY A 182 22.28 1.52 -22.60
N SER A 183 22.00 0.97 -21.42
CA SER A 183 21.30 1.71 -20.35
C SER A 183 22.22 2.18 -19.22
N GLY A 184 21.95 3.41 -18.75
CA GLY A 184 22.54 4.06 -17.59
C GLY A 184 23.90 4.71 -17.85
N ASP A 185 24.95 3.87 -17.92
CA ASP A 185 26.36 4.30 -18.05
C ASP A 185 26.95 3.88 -19.41
N SER A 186 26.32 2.89 -20.05
CA SER A 186 26.72 2.42 -21.38
C SER A 186 26.21 3.30 -22.51
N ARG A 187 25.31 4.25 -22.27
CA ARG A 187 24.85 5.19 -23.31
C ARG A 187 25.98 6.11 -23.79
N ALA A 188 26.87 6.51 -22.85
CA ALA A 188 28.08 7.26 -23.18
C ALA A 188 29.17 6.38 -23.82
N ARG A 189 29.25 5.09 -23.46
CA ARG A 189 30.23 4.17 -24.04
C ARG A 189 29.79 3.54 -25.37
N SER A 190 28.50 3.30 -25.62
CA SER A 190 28.03 2.70 -26.87
C SER A 190 28.11 3.70 -28.02
N VAL A 191 27.79 4.98 -27.76
CA VAL A 191 28.00 6.10 -28.70
C VAL A 191 29.49 6.36 -28.95
N ALA A 192 30.36 6.03 -27.99
CA ALA A 192 31.81 6.14 -28.16
C ALA A 192 32.45 4.93 -28.88
N VAL A 193 31.80 3.77 -28.89
CA VAL A 193 32.31 2.53 -29.54
C VAL A 193 31.74 2.34 -30.94
N HIS A 194 30.48 2.74 -31.18
CA HIS A 194 29.89 2.80 -32.50
C HIS A 194 29.84 4.28 -32.88
N GLY A 195 30.78 4.73 -33.72
CA GLY A 195 30.70 6.07 -34.29
C GLY A 195 29.35 6.26 -34.99
N GLU A 196 28.97 7.51 -35.28
CA GLU A 196 27.75 7.86 -36.04
C GLU A 196 27.61 7.17 -37.42
N ASP A 197 28.61 6.38 -37.82
CA ASP A 197 28.76 5.63 -39.06
C ASP A 197 28.11 4.23 -39.07
N ASP A 198 27.72 3.66 -37.92
CA ASP A 198 27.17 2.28 -37.82
C ASP A 198 25.63 2.21 -37.73
N ALA A 199 24.93 3.21 -38.26
CA ALA A 199 23.47 3.16 -38.34
C ALA A 199 23.02 2.14 -39.40
N ALA A 200 22.13 1.21 -39.04
CA ALA A 200 21.54 0.27 -40.00
C ALA A 200 20.91 1.04 -41.19
N THR A 201 21.36 0.77 -42.42
CA THR A 201 20.86 1.45 -43.62
C THR A 201 19.81 0.61 -44.35
N ARG A 202 18.83 1.27 -44.96
CA ARG A 202 17.86 0.64 -45.88
C ARG A 202 17.79 1.38 -47.20
N GLU A 203 17.25 0.74 -48.22
CA GLU A 203 16.98 1.38 -49.51
C GLU A 203 16.00 2.55 -49.35
N TYR A 204 16.26 3.63 -50.09
CA TYR A 204 15.43 4.81 -50.17
C TYR A 204 14.06 4.47 -50.78
N ARG A 205 12.99 4.98 -50.16
CA ARG A 205 11.64 4.94 -50.74
C ARG A 205 11.16 6.35 -50.99
N VAL A 206 10.41 6.51 -52.07
CA VAL A 206 9.79 7.79 -52.44
C VAL A 206 8.93 8.27 -51.26
N GLY A 207 9.30 9.42 -50.69
CA GLY A 207 8.70 9.97 -49.47
C GLY A 207 9.66 10.07 -48.28
N ASP A 208 10.83 9.43 -48.35
CA ASP A 208 11.88 9.59 -47.35
C ASP A 208 12.59 10.94 -47.49
N ASP A 209 12.93 11.55 -46.35
CA ASP A 209 13.69 12.81 -46.31
C ASP A 209 15.12 12.61 -46.83
N LEU A 210 15.48 13.36 -47.87
CA LEU A 210 16.81 13.33 -48.50
C LEU A 210 17.93 13.73 -47.53
N ARG A 211 17.62 14.45 -46.44
CA ARG A 211 18.60 14.78 -45.38
C ARG A 211 19.07 13.56 -44.60
N ARG A 212 18.34 12.45 -44.66
CA ARG A 212 18.66 11.20 -43.95
C ARG A 212 19.44 10.21 -44.82
N VAL A 213 19.84 10.60 -46.03
CA VAL A 213 20.62 9.75 -46.95
C VAL A 213 22.00 9.48 -46.38
N HIS A 214 22.38 8.20 -46.33
CA HIS A 214 23.69 7.75 -45.96
C HIS A 214 24.61 7.73 -47.18
N TRP A 215 25.28 8.85 -47.46
CA TRP A 215 26.11 9.01 -48.66
C TRP A 215 27.23 7.98 -48.77
N LYS A 216 27.84 7.56 -47.65
CA LYS A 216 28.90 6.53 -47.63
C LYS A 216 28.41 5.15 -48.07
N SER A 217 27.22 4.75 -47.62
CA SER A 217 26.61 3.47 -48.06
C SER A 217 26.12 3.57 -49.49
N THR A 218 25.50 4.70 -49.84
CA THR A 218 25.05 5.01 -51.22
C THR A 218 26.20 4.94 -52.21
N ALA A 219 27.37 5.47 -51.87
CA ALA A 219 28.56 5.43 -52.71
C ALA A 219 29.12 4.01 -52.89
N ARG A 220 28.86 3.09 -51.95
CA ARG A 220 29.33 1.69 -52.02
C ARG A 220 28.35 0.77 -52.74
N THR A 221 27.04 0.97 -52.57
CA THR A 221 26.00 0.13 -53.17
C THR A 221 25.52 0.63 -54.53
N GLY A 222 25.75 1.91 -54.86
CA GLY A 222 25.25 2.54 -56.09
C GLY A 222 23.77 2.92 -56.05
N GLU A 223 23.07 2.61 -54.96
CA GLU A 223 21.65 2.88 -54.74
C GLU A 223 21.48 3.80 -53.53
N LEU A 224 20.48 4.71 -53.56
CA LEU A 224 20.24 5.64 -52.46
C LEU A 224 19.87 4.87 -51.18
N MET A 225 20.70 4.99 -50.16
CA MET A 225 20.50 4.37 -48.85
C MET A 225 20.11 5.43 -47.82
N VAL A 226 19.13 5.15 -46.97
CA VAL A 226 18.67 6.05 -45.89
C VAL A 226 19.03 5.44 -44.54
N ARG A 227 19.49 6.28 -43.59
CA ARG A 227 19.70 5.90 -42.19
C ARG A 227 18.36 5.45 -41.59
N ARG A 228 18.25 4.17 -41.20
CA ARG A 228 17.11 3.70 -40.41
C ARG A 228 17.15 4.41 -39.06
N GLU A 229 16.01 4.92 -38.62
CA GLU A 229 15.89 5.35 -37.22
C GLU A 229 16.07 4.12 -36.34
N GLU A 230 17.15 4.07 -35.58
CA GLU A 230 17.19 3.19 -34.42
C GLU A 230 16.18 3.73 -33.43
N GLN A 231 15.04 3.04 -33.32
CA GLN A 231 14.16 3.28 -32.18
C GLN A 231 14.99 2.99 -30.91
N PRO A 232 15.08 3.92 -29.97
CA PRO A 232 15.70 3.64 -28.69
C PRO A 232 15.00 2.42 -28.10
N TRP A 233 15.74 1.34 -27.87
CA TRP A 233 15.22 0.20 -27.14
C TRP A 233 15.02 0.63 -25.70
N GLU A 234 13.83 1.13 -25.38
CA GLU A 234 13.45 1.43 -24.01
C GLU A 234 13.44 0.12 -23.22
N SER A 235 14.24 0.03 -22.17
CA SER A 235 14.23 -1.12 -21.28
C SER A 235 12.88 -1.16 -20.56
N ARG A 236 11.99 -2.04 -21.02
CA ARG A 236 10.66 -2.25 -20.43
C ARG A 236 10.69 -3.47 -19.51
N ALA A 237 10.07 -3.33 -18.35
CA ALA A 237 9.88 -4.43 -17.43
C ALA A 237 8.42 -4.50 -16.98
N THR A 238 7.85 -5.70 -17.02
CA THR A 238 6.53 -5.98 -16.43
C THR A 238 6.73 -6.77 -15.15
N VAL A 239 6.27 -6.24 -14.03
CA VAL A 239 6.24 -6.96 -12.76
C VAL A 239 4.82 -7.45 -12.53
N VAL A 240 4.70 -8.74 -12.26
CA VAL A 240 3.43 -9.43 -12.08
C VAL A 240 3.33 -9.90 -10.63
N LEU A 241 2.30 -9.44 -9.92
CA LEU A 241 1.96 -9.92 -8.59
C LEU A 241 0.77 -10.88 -8.71
N ASP A 242 0.99 -12.11 -8.26
CA ASP A 242 -0.08 -13.06 -8.03
C ASP A 242 -0.92 -12.65 -6.82
N THR A 243 -2.24 -12.53 -7.02
CA THR A 243 -3.19 -12.18 -5.97
C THR A 243 -4.18 -13.31 -5.72
N ARG A 244 -3.97 -14.51 -6.25
CA ARG A 244 -4.89 -15.64 -6.08
C ARG A 244 -4.88 -16.13 -4.64
N ALA A 245 -6.04 -16.15 -3.99
CA ALA A 245 -6.15 -16.49 -2.57
C ALA A 245 -5.59 -17.87 -2.22
N TYR A 246 -5.80 -18.88 -3.08
CA TYR A 246 -5.33 -20.25 -2.82
C TYR A 246 -3.81 -20.43 -2.93
N GLY A 247 -3.13 -19.52 -3.64
CA GLY A 247 -1.68 -19.54 -3.83
C GLY A 247 -0.91 -19.07 -2.59
N HIS A 248 -1.57 -18.44 -1.63
CA HIS A 248 -0.94 -17.83 -0.46
C HIS A 248 -1.48 -18.41 0.85
N ARG A 249 -0.62 -18.47 1.85
CA ARG A 249 -0.88 -18.96 3.21
C ARG A 249 -0.36 -18.01 4.28
N GLY A 250 -0.87 -18.20 5.50
CA GLY A 250 -0.60 -17.37 6.67
C GLY A 250 -1.54 -16.17 6.76
N ASP A 251 -1.60 -15.59 7.96
CA ASP A 251 -2.43 -14.42 8.28
C ASP A 251 -1.55 -13.29 8.83
N GLY A 252 -2.04 -12.06 8.71
CA GLY A 252 -1.38 -10.87 9.26
C GLY A 252 -0.05 -10.51 8.58
N PRO A 253 0.85 -9.78 9.27
CA PRO A 253 2.05 -9.20 8.69
C PRO A 253 3.08 -10.21 8.14
N THR A 254 3.00 -11.47 8.59
CA THR A 254 3.94 -12.53 8.22
C THR A 254 3.40 -13.45 7.12
N ALA A 255 2.20 -13.18 6.59
CA ALA A 255 1.62 -13.98 5.52
C ALA A 255 2.51 -13.98 4.27
N SER A 256 2.50 -15.09 3.53
CA SER A 256 3.25 -15.23 2.27
C SER A 256 2.87 -14.18 1.24
N PHE A 257 1.62 -13.69 1.26
CA PHE A 257 1.17 -12.60 0.41
C PHE A 257 1.82 -11.25 0.77
N GLU A 258 1.98 -10.94 2.06
CA GLU A 258 2.69 -9.72 2.50
C GLU A 258 4.15 -9.72 2.03
N TRP A 259 4.79 -10.89 2.06
CA TRP A 259 6.12 -11.08 1.49
C TRP A 259 6.12 -10.83 -0.01
N ALA A 260 5.18 -11.42 -0.75
CA ALA A 260 5.08 -11.27 -2.21
C ALA A 260 4.86 -9.80 -2.63
N VAL A 261 4.02 -9.07 -1.88
CA VAL A 261 3.78 -7.64 -2.12
C VAL A 261 5.02 -6.80 -1.81
N SER A 262 5.70 -7.06 -0.69
CA SER A 262 6.94 -6.37 -0.33
C SER A 262 8.07 -6.65 -1.33
N ALA A 263 8.14 -7.89 -1.83
CA ALA A 263 9.08 -8.27 -2.86
C ALA A 263 8.78 -7.55 -4.18
N THR A 264 7.52 -7.55 -4.61
CA THR A 264 7.04 -6.83 -5.79
C THR A 264 7.36 -5.34 -5.71
N ALA A 265 7.09 -4.70 -4.56
CA ALA A 265 7.42 -3.30 -4.32
C ALA A 265 8.92 -3.02 -4.43
N SER A 266 9.74 -3.86 -3.80
CA SER A 266 11.20 -3.73 -3.81
C SER A 266 11.78 -3.88 -5.23
N ILE A 267 11.28 -4.87 -5.98
CA ILE A 267 11.67 -5.11 -7.38
C ILE A 267 11.24 -3.95 -8.28
N ALA A 268 10.00 -3.48 -8.14
CA ALA A 268 9.46 -2.37 -8.91
C ALA A 268 10.27 -1.08 -8.71
N VAL A 269 10.55 -0.72 -7.46
CA VAL A 269 11.37 0.45 -7.10
C VAL A 269 12.80 0.31 -7.65
N HIS A 270 13.42 -0.87 -7.49
CA HIS A 270 14.76 -1.13 -8.01
C HIS A 270 14.84 -1.00 -9.53
N LEU A 271 13.88 -1.58 -10.27
CA LEU A 271 13.82 -1.48 -11.73
C LEU A 271 13.62 -0.04 -12.20
N ARG A 272 12.76 0.74 -11.53
CA ARG A 272 12.58 2.16 -11.84
C ARG A 272 13.86 2.97 -11.61
N GLN A 273 14.55 2.73 -10.49
CA GLN A 273 15.83 3.36 -10.20
C GLN A 273 16.92 2.98 -11.22
N ALA A 274 16.84 1.77 -11.80
CA ALA A 274 17.69 1.32 -12.89
C ALA A 274 17.28 1.86 -14.28
N GLY A 275 16.23 2.69 -14.37
CA GLY A 275 15.79 3.34 -15.60
C GLY A 275 14.81 2.54 -16.47
N TYR A 276 14.23 1.47 -15.94
CA TYR A 276 13.20 0.71 -16.66
C TYR A 276 11.87 1.44 -16.69
N LYS A 277 11.20 1.41 -17.86
CA LYS A 277 9.77 1.69 -17.93
C LYS A 277 9.01 0.50 -17.37
N LEU A 278 8.38 0.71 -16.20
CA LEU A 278 7.76 -0.36 -15.43
C LEU A 278 6.25 -0.41 -15.67
N ARG A 279 5.74 -1.61 -15.89
CA ARG A 279 4.32 -1.94 -15.82
C ARG A 279 4.08 -2.88 -14.64
N LEU A 280 3.13 -2.56 -13.76
CA LEU A 280 2.70 -3.44 -12.68
C LEU A 280 1.37 -4.07 -13.03
N VAL A 281 1.32 -5.41 -13.02
CA VAL A 281 0.10 -6.17 -13.27
C VAL A 281 -0.24 -7.00 -12.04
N THR A 282 -1.47 -6.89 -11.55
CA THR A 282 -1.99 -7.72 -10.45
C THR A 282 -3.17 -8.57 -10.92
N GLY A 283 -3.34 -9.74 -10.31
CA GLY A 283 -4.51 -10.58 -10.57
C GLY A 283 -5.85 -9.91 -10.23
N ALA A 284 -5.87 -9.00 -9.25
CA ALA A 284 -7.05 -8.26 -8.81
C ALA A 284 -7.45 -7.08 -9.73
N GLY A 285 -6.80 -6.93 -10.90
CA GLY A 285 -7.25 -6.00 -11.96
C GLY A 285 -6.44 -4.71 -12.09
N ALA A 286 -5.38 -4.51 -11.30
CA ALA A 286 -4.49 -3.37 -11.52
C ALA A 286 -3.54 -3.67 -12.69
N ASP A 287 -3.55 -2.78 -13.68
CA ASP A 287 -2.62 -2.78 -14.81
C ASP A 287 -2.13 -1.34 -15.00
N VAL A 288 -1.03 -1.00 -14.33
CA VAL A 288 -0.57 0.38 -14.17
C VAL A 288 0.79 0.56 -14.82
N ASP A 289 0.86 1.50 -15.75
CA ASP A 289 2.10 1.96 -16.35
C ASP A 289 2.71 3.07 -15.48
N ALA A 290 3.91 2.84 -14.97
CA ALA A 290 4.70 3.87 -14.30
C ALA A 290 5.50 4.68 -15.32
N SER A 291 4.80 5.41 -16.19
CA SER A 291 5.41 6.30 -17.18
C SER A 291 5.45 7.74 -16.66
N GLU A 292 6.64 8.14 -16.21
CA GLU A 292 7.17 9.52 -16.09
C GLU A 292 6.44 10.58 -15.22
N GLY A 293 5.15 10.47 -14.90
CA GLY A 293 4.42 11.52 -14.17
C GLY A 293 4.25 11.32 -12.66
N GLY A 294 4.14 10.07 -12.21
CA GLY A 294 4.06 9.72 -10.79
C GLY A 294 5.32 8.97 -10.38
N GLY A 295 6.03 9.46 -9.37
CA GLY A 295 7.17 8.74 -8.79
C GLY A 295 6.79 7.32 -8.32
N ASP A 296 7.68 6.66 -7.57
CA ASP A 296 7.42 5.31 -7.02
C ASP A 296 6.10 5.24 -6.22
N GLY A 297 5.59 6.40 -5.78
CA GLY A 297 4.39 6.51 -4.97
C GLY A 297 3.13 5.85 -5.56
N LEU A 298 2.81 6.01 -6.85
CA LEU A 298 1.58 5.43 -7.40
C LEU A 298 1.61 3.89 -7.38
N LEU A 299 2.76 3.29 -7.68
CA LEU A 299 2.93 1.84 -7.62
C LEU A 299 2.80 1.33 -6.19
N LEU A 300 3.41 2.05 -5.24
CA LEU A 300 3.36 1.71 -3.83
C LEU A 300 1.96 1.87 -3.24
N ASP A 301 1.17 2.84 -3.72
CA ASP A 301 -0.25 3.01 -3.34
C ASP A 301 -1.10 1.85 -3.86
N GLN A 302 -0.90 1.42 -5.11
CA GLN A 302 -1.59 0.26 -5.67
C GLN A 302 -1.25 -1.03 -4.91
N LEU A 303 0.03 -1.21 -4.55
CA LEU A 303 0.46 -2.35 -3.74
C LEU A 303 -0.03 -2.26 -2.29
N ALA A 304 -0.20 -1.05 -1.73
CA ALA A 304 -0.81 -0.85 -0.42
C ALA A 304 -2.26 -1.36 -0.38
N GLU A 305 -3.01 -1.14 -1.47
CA GLU A 305 -4.42 -1.54 -1.57
C GLU A 305 -4.64 -2.94 -2.17
N ALA A 306 -3.59 -3.60 -2.67
CA ALA A 306 -3.68 -4.94 -3.23
C ALA A 306 -4.24 -5.94 -2.22
N ARG A 307 -5.22 -6.76 -2.63
CA ARG A 307 -5.84 -7.81 -1.80
C ARG A 307 -5.82 -9.15 -2.53
N LEU A 308 -5.88 -10.23 -1.75
CA LEU A 308 -6.13 -11.55 -2.32
C LEU A 308 -7.53 -11.59 -2.92
N ASP A 309 -7.64 -12.21 -4.08
CA ASP A 309 -8.89 -12.46 -4.78
C ASP A 309 -9.13 -13.97 -4.90
N GLN A 310 -10.37 -14.38 -4.65
CA GLN A 310 -10.82 -15.76 -4.73
C GLN A 310 -11.27 -16.15 -6.14
N ARG A 311 -11.55 -15.16 -7.01
CA ARG A 311 -12.14 -15.40 -8.34
C ARG A 311 -11.13 -15.43 -9.47
N THR A 312 -10.00 -14.73 -9.31
CA THR A 312 -8.98 -14.65 -10.36
C THR A 312 -8.37 -16.02 -10.65
N GLU A 313 -8.36 -16.39 -11.93
CA GLU A 313 -7.60 -17.53 -12.45
C GLU A 313 -6.28 -17.08 -13.09
N VAL A 314 -5.31 -18.01 -13.19
CA VAL A 314 -4.02 -17.76 -13.87
C VAL A 314 -4.22 -17.36 -15.33
N THR A 315 -5.21 -17.93 -16.00
CA THR A 315 -5.52 -17.64 -17.39
C THR A 315 -5.79 -16.15 -17.62
N GLU A 316 -6.55 -15.51 -16.73
CA GLU A 316 -6.82 -14.07 -16.82
C GLU A 316 -5.55 -13.24 -16.63
N LEU A 317 -4.71 -13.62 -15.66
CA LEU A 317 -3.42 -12.97 -15.42
C LEU A 317 -2.54 -13.03 -16.68
N VAL A 318 -2.45 -14.22 -17.29
CA VAL A 318 -1.68 -14.45 -18.52
C VAL A 318 -2.23 -13.61 -19.66
N GLN A 319 -3.55 -13.58 -19.86
CA GLN A 319 -4.19 -12.79 -20.91
C GLN A 319 -3.90 -11.30 -20.74
N ARG A 320 -4.03 -10.74 -19.53
CA ARG A 320 -3.75 -9.32 -19.28
C ARG A 320 -2.31 -8.94 -19.55
N VAL A 321 -1.36 -9.77 -19.13
CA VAL A 321 0.06 -9.52 -19.43
C VAL A 321 0.27 -9.53 -20.94
N ARG A 322 -0.28 -10.50 -21.68
CA ARG A 322 -0.13 -10.62 -23.15
C ARG A 322 -0.76 -9.49 -23.95
N GLN A 323 -1.91 -8.95 -23.52
CA GLN A 323 -2.64 -7.90 -24.25
C GLN A 323 -1.80 -6.65 -24.54
N ARG A 324 -0.85 -6.32 -23.66
CA ARG A 324 0.03 -5.15 -23.79
C ARG A 324 1.51 -5.52 -23.59
N SER A 325 1.89 -6.73 -24.02
CA SER A 325 3.28 -7.18 -23.91
C SER A 325 4.09 -6.68 -25.10
N ASP A 326 4.81 -5.57 -24.89
CA ASP A 326 5.68 -4.94 -25.90
C ASP A 326 7.09 -5.58 -25.98
N GLY A 327 7.26 -6.80 -25.44
CA GLY A 327 8.56 -7.44 -25.27
C GLY A 327 9.37 -6.88 -24.09
N GLY A 328 10.43 -7.59 -23.69
CA GLY A 328 11.32 -7.17 -22.60
C GLY A 328 11.41 -8.16 -21.44
N LEU A 329 11.55 -7.63 -20.22
CA LEU A 329 11.70 -8.41 -18.99
C LEU A 329 10.35 -8.59 -18.29
N ILE A 330 9.98 -9.83 -17.96
CA ILE A 330 8.81 -10.13 -17.13
C ILE A 330 9.31 -10.75 -15.82
N ILE A 331 8.96 -10.13 -14.70
CA ILE A 331 9.25 -10.67 -13.37
C ILE A 331 7.93 -10.97 -12.68
N GLY A 332 7.64 -12.25 -12.42
CA GLY A 332 6.46 -12.67 -11.69
C GLY A 332 6.78 -13.10 -10.27
N VAL A 333 5.97 -12.68 -9.31
CA VAL A 333 5.97 -13.19 -7.94
C VAL A 333 4.70 -14.02 -7.78
N PHE A 334 4.86 -15.34 -7.77
CA PHE A 334 3.76 -16.31 -7.78
C PHE A 334 3.66 -17.06 -6.46
N GLY A 335 2.43 -17.30 -6.01
CA GLY A 335 2.14 -18.22 -4.91
C GLY A 335 2.29 -19.69 -5.34
N ALA A 336 1.61 -20.59 -4.63
CA ALA A 336 1.49 -21.98 -5.06
C ALA A 336 0.89 -22.06 -6.47
N LEU A 337 1.51 -22.90 -7.30
CA LEU A 337 1.09 -23.19 -8.67
C LEU A 337 0.88 -24.69 -8.83
N SER A 338 -0.12 -25.06 -9.62
CA SER A 338 -0.21 -26.40 -10.18
C SER A 338 0.67 -26.54 -11.43
N THR A 339 0.97 -27.78 -11.85
CA THR A 339 1.71 -28.03 -13.09
C THR A 339 1.00 -27.46 -14.31
N ALA A 340 -0.33 -27.55 -14.37
CA ALA A 340 -1.14 -27.00 -15.46
C ALA A 340 -1.07 -25.45 -15.49
N GLU A 341 -1.09 -24.81 -14.33
CA GLU A 341 -0.94 -23.36 -14.23
C GLU A 341 0.46 -22.88 -14.64
N ALA A 342 1.50 -23.62 -14.26
CA ALA A 342 2.87 -23.38 -14.71
C ALA A 342 3.00 -23.48 -16.23
N GLU A 343 2.29 -24.43 -16.86
CA GLU A 343 2.22 -24.54 -18.33
C GLU A 343 1.50 -23.35 -18.95
N LEU A 344 0.42 -22.83 -18.36
CA LEU A 344 -0.25 -21.62 -18.86
C LEU A 344 0.66 -20.38 -18.81
N LEU A 345 1.48 -20.25 -17.76
CA LEU A 345 2.46 -19.18 -17.63
C LEU A 345 3.56 -19.25 -18.71
N SER A 346 3.83 -20.43 -19.29
CA SER A 346 4.75 -20.55 -20.43
C SER A 346 4.36 -19.67 -21.62
N GLY A 347 3.05 -19.42 -21.80
CA GLY A 347 2.51 -18.58 -22.87
C GLY A 347 2.98 -17.12 -22.83
N LEU A 348 3.49 -16.64 -21.69
CA LEU A 348 4.05 -15.29 -21.56
C LEU A 348 5.36 -15.10 -22.32
N ARG A 349 6.06 -16.19 -22.67
CA ARG A 349 7.31 -16.12 -23.45
C ARG A 349 7.12 -15.95 -24.94
N ALA A 350 5.90 -16.10 -25.46
CA ALA A 350 5.63 -16.13 -26.91
C ALA A 350 6.18 -14.91 -27.68
N ASN A 351 6.40 -13.77 -27.00
CA ASN A 351 6.91 -12.53 -27.60
C ASN A 351 8.43 -12.30 -27.42
N GLY A 352 9.22 -13.34 -27.12
CA GLY A 352 10.67 -13.22 -26.91
C GLY A 352 11.07 -12.57 -25.58
N ALA A 353 10.12 -12.43 -24.65
CA ALA A 353 10.37 -11.89 -23.32
C ALA A 353 11.28 -12.80 -22.49
N THR A 354 12.16 -12.19 -21.70
CA THR A 354 12.88 -12.92 -20.65
C THR A 354 12.00 -12.96 -19.41
N CYS A 355 11.72 -14.16 -18.91
CA CYS A 355 10.84 -14.34 -17.76
C CYS A 355 11.62 -14.84 -16.54
N VAL A 356 11.42 -14.18 -15.40
CA VAL A 356 11.92 -14.57 -14.09
C VAL A 356 10.71 -14.76 -13.17
N ALA A 357 10.64 -15.89 -12.48
CA ALA A 357 9.60 -16.23 -11.51
C ALA A 357 10.22 -16.37 -10.12
N PHE A 358 9.72 -15.60 -9.16
CA PHE A 358 9.85 -15.88 -7.73
C PHE A 358 8.67 -16.76 -7.33
N LEU A 359 8.95 -18.03 -7.06
CA LEU A 359 7.92 -19.01 -6.74
C LEU A 359 7.89 -19.22 -5.21
N VAL A 360 6.81 -18.77 -4.59
CA VAL A 360 6.64 -18.89 -3.14
C VAL A 360 6.17 -20.29 -2.78
N ASN A 361 6.97 -20.98 -1.96
CA ASN A 361 6.62 -22.25 -1.36
C ASN A 361 5.70 -22.01 -0.15
N SER A 362 4.42 -21.81 -0.44
CA SER A 362 3.41 -21.49 0.58
C SER A 362 3.25 -22.56 1.67
N SER A 363 3.74 -23.78 1.43
CA SER A 363 3.70 -24.87 2.41
C SER A 363 4.58 -24.58 3.64
N THR A 364 5.68 -23.83 3.48
CA THR A 364 6.61 -23.48 4.57
C THR A 364 6.04 -22.43 5.54
N TRP A 365 4.93 -21.79 5.18
CA TRP A 365 4.16 -20.90 6.05
C TRP A 365 3.16 -21.64 6.93
N LEU A 366 2.99 -22.95 6.73
CA LEU A 366 2.05 -23.78 7.48
C LEU A 366 2.80 -24.80 8.34
N ASN A 367 2.23 -25.13 9.49
CA ASN A 367 2.67 -26.28 10.28
C ASN A 367 1.91 -27.53 9.80
N LEU A 368 2.47 -28.23 8.81
CA LEU A 368 1.86 -29.40 8.18
C LEU A 368 2.41 -30.72 8.74
N PRO A 369 1.57 -31.78 8.83
CA PRO A 369 2.06 -33.13 9.04
C PRO A 369 3.03 -33.55 7.93
N GLU A 370 3.99 -34.42 8.27
CA GLU A 370 5.11 -34.81 7.39
C GLU A 370 4.66 -35.28 5.99
N LYS A 371 3.62 -36.13 5.93
CA LYS A 371 3.05 -36.62 4.67
C LYS A 371 2.50 -35.50 3.78
N ALA A 372 1.72 -34.58 4.38
CA ALA A 372 1.13 -33.46 3.65
C ALA A 372 2.19 -32.45 3.20
N ARG A 373 3.27 -32.28 3.99
CA ARG A 373 4.44 -31.48 3.59
C ARG A 373 5.14 -32.09 2.38
N ALA A 374 5.39 -33.39 2.38
CA ALA A 374 6.03 -34.08 1.25
C ALA A 374 5.20 -33.97 -0.05
N GLU A 375 3.88 -34.14 0.03
CA GLU A 375 2.97 -33.95 -1.11
C GLU A 375 2.99 -32.51 -1.66
N ALA A 376 3.03 -31.51 -0.76
CA ALA A 376 3.10 -30.11 -1.14
C ALA A 376 4.45 -29.74 -1.76
N GLU A 377 5.56 -30.23 -1.21
CA GLU A 377 6.91 -30.06 -1.76
C GLU A 377 7.02 -30.69 -3.15
N GLN A 378 6.47 -31.90 -3.34
CA GLN A 378 6.45 -32.56 -4.65
C GLN A 378 5.66 -31.76 -5.68
N THR A 379 4.51 -31.21 -5.29
CA THR A 379 3.69 -30.35 -6.16
C THR A 379 4.43 -29.06 -6.54
N HIS A 380 5.06 -28.41 -5.55
CA HIS A 380 5.87 -27.20 -5.76
C HIS A 380 7.06 -27.47 -6.71
N ALA A 381 7.77 -28.57 -6.51
CA ALA A 381 8.88 -29.00 -7.36
C ALA A 381 8.43 -29.29 -8.80
N ALA A 382 7.28 -29.96 -8.98
CA ALA A 382 6.72 -30.24 -10.30
C ALA A 382 6.36 -28.95 -11.06
N ALA A 383 5.72 -27.99 -10.39
CA ALA A 383 5.41 -26.68 -10.98
C ALA A 383 6.67 -25.88 -11.33
N ALA A 384 7.67 -25.85 -10.44
CA ALA A 384 8.96 -25.21 -10.70
C ALA A 384 9.67 -25.82 -11.91
N LEU A 385 9.70 -27.15 -12.03
CA LEU A 385 10.27 -27.85 -13.17
C LEU A 385 9.54 -27.52 -14.47
N SER A 386 8.21 -27.43 -14.46
CA SER A 386 7.42 -27.04 -15.63
C SER A 386 7.77 -25.62 -16.12
N LEU A 387 7.90 -24.66 -15.21
CA LEU A 387 8.36 -23.30 -15.53
C LEU A 387 9.80 -23.31 -16.10
N VAL A 388 10.72 -24.04 -15.48
CA VAL A 388 12.11 -24.13 -15.98
C VAL A 388 12.16 -24.78 -17.37
N ARG A 389 11.34 -25.81 -17.64
CA ARG A 389 11.25 -26.46 -18.95
C ARG A 389 10.71 -25.52 -20.03
N SER A 390 9.80 -24.62 -19.68
CA SER A 390 9.36 -23.53 -20.57
C SER A 390 10.36 -22.35 -20.66
N GLY A 391 11.51 -22.47 -20.00
CA GLY A 391 12.62 -21.52 -20.06
C GLY A 391 12.40 -20.26 -19.22
N TRP A 392 11.49 -20.32 -18.24
CA TRP A 392 11.50 -19.36 -17.14
C TRP A 392 12.72 -19.58 -16.25
N ARG A 393 13.24 -18.49 -15.71
CA ARG A 393 14.16 -18.56 -14.58
C ARG A 393 13.36 -18.61 -13.30
N VAL A 394 13.46 -19.70 -12.54
CA VAL A 394 12.70 -19.89 -11.29
C VAL A 394 13.62 -19.71 -10.09
N ILE A 395 13.19 -18.91 -9.13
CA ILE A 395 13.84 -18.67 -7.85
C ILE A 395 12.83 -19.10 -6.77
N GLY A 396 13.18 -20.13 -6.00
CA GLY A 396 12.35 -20.62 -4.90
C GLY A 396 12.38 -19.65 -3.71
N VAL A 397 11.23 -19.51 -3.03
CA VAL A 397 11.10 -18.65 -1.86
C VAL A 397 10.40 -19.41 -0.74
N ASP A 398 11.13 -19.63 0.35
CA ASP A 398 10.61 -20.25 1.57
C ASP A 398 10.37 -19.20 2.67
N HIS A 399 9.66 -19.59 3.74
CA HIS A 399 9.42 -18.74 4.89
C HIS A 399 10.74 -18.26 5.52
N GLY A 400 10.85 -16.96 5.78
CA GLY A 400 12.06 -16.33 6.31
C GLY A 400 13.08 -15.90 5.26
N THR A 401 12.87 -16.21 3.98
CA THR A 401 13.75 -15.78 2.89
C THR A 401 13.76 -14.26 2.75
N ARG A 402 14.96 -13.66 2.67
CA ARG A 402 15.13 -12.22 2.44
C ARG A 402 15.38 -11.95 0.95
N LEU A 403 14.58 -11.08 0.34
CA LEU A 403 14.68 -10.77 -1.09
C LEU A 403 16.11 -10.34 -1.53
N PRO A 404 16.85 -9.47 -0.81
CA PRO A 404 18.19 -9.07 -1.22
C PRO A 404 19.18 -10.23 -1.37
N ALA A 405 18.99 -11.33 -0.62
CA ALA A 405 19.87 -12.50 -0.66
C ALA A 405 19.64 -13.34 -1.93
N ILE A 406 18.41 -13.42 -2.42
CA ILE A 406 18.03 -14.21 -3.60
C ILE A 406 18.02 -13.38 -4.89
N TRP A 407 17.93 -12.05 -4.80
CA TRP A 407 17.90 -11.15 -5.96
C TRP A 407 19.05 -11.35 -6.97
N PRO A 408 20.31 -11.58 -6.56
CA PRO A 408 21.40 -11.85 -7.50
C PRO A 408 21.18 -13.04 -8.44
N GLN A 409 20.32 -14.00 -8.05
CA GLN A 409 19.97 -15.15 -8.88
C GLN A 409 19.12 -14.76 -10.09
N ALA A 410 18.45 -13.59 -10.06
CA ALA A 410 17.67 -13.10 -11.18
C ALA A 410 18.55 -12.72 -12.39
N GLY A 411 19.73 -12.14 -12.15
CA GLY A 411 20.65 -11.71 -13.21
C GLY A 411 21.65 -12.76 -13.67
N ARG A 412 22.19 -13.59 -12.76
CA ARG A 412 23.16 -14.63 -13.12
C ARG A 412 22.51 -15.67 -14.04
N GLY A 413 23.11 -15.90 -15.20
CA GLY A 413 22.73 -17.00 -16.08
C GLY A 413 22.88 -18.35 -15.36
N SER A 414 21.74 -18.96 -15.04
CA SER A 414 21.55 -20.34 -14.57
C SER A 414 21.89 -20.67 -13.10
N GLN A 415 20.87 -21.15 -12.37
CA GLN A 415 20.97 -22.27 -11.42
C GLN A 415 20.04 -23.42 -11.83
N GLY A 416 19.74 -23.55 -13.13
CA GLY A 416 19.05 -24.73 -13.65
C GLY A 416 19.82 -26.03 -13.35
N PHE A 417 21.14 -25.97 -13.14
CA PHE A 417 21.96 -27.14 -12.85
C PHE A 417 21.91 -27.58 -11.38
N ALA A 418 21.95 -26.66 -10.42
CA ALA A 418 21.88 -26.99 -8.99
C ALA A 418 20.48 -27.49 -8.59
N LEU A 419 19.41 -26.89 -9.13
CA LEU A 419 18.05 -27.37 -8.94
C LEU A 419 17.81 -28.71 -9.66
N ARG A 420 18.37 -28.92 -10.86
CA ARG A 420 18.32 -30.23 -11.56
C ARG A 420 19.08 -31.32 -10.80
N ALA A 421 20.24 -31.00 -10.21
CA ALA A 421 21.03 -31.96 -9.44
C ALA A 421 20.35 -32.33 -8.12
N ALA A 422 19.86 -31.35 -7.37
CA ALA A 422 19.12 -31.58 -6.12
C ALA A 422 17.80 -32.36 -6.35
N LEU A 423 17.07 -32.04 -7.43
CA LEU A 423 15.82 -32.75 -7.77
C LEU A 423 16.06 -34.14 -8.38
N ALA A 424 17.17 -34.36 -9.09
CA ALA A 424 17.53 -35.69 -9.57
C ALA A 424 17.82 -36.66 -8.41
N GLU A 425 18.42 -36.18 -7.32
CA GLU A 425 18.63 -36.98 -6.11
C GLU A 425 17.30 -37.29 -5.39
N THR A 426 16.36 -36.34 -5.32
CA THR A 426 15.05 -36.58 -4.67
C THR A 426 14.17 -37.56 -5.46
N VAL A 427 14.22 -37.56 -6.79
CA VAL A 427 13.44 -38.49 -7.64
C VAL A 427 14.12 -39.88 -7.72
N ALA A 428 15.44 -39.97 -7.63
CA ALA A 428 16.16 -41.25 -7.67
C ALA A 428 16.17 -41.99 -6.31
N GLY A 429 15.96 -41.29 -5.18
CA GLY A 429 15.93 -41.88 -3.84
C GLY A 429 14.71 -42.74 -3.51
N GLY A 430 13.73 -42.86 -4.43
CA GLY A 430 12.52 -43.68 -4.26
C GLY A 430 12.62 -45.13 -4.75
N VAL A 431 13.79 -45.57 -5.23
CA VAL A 431 14.02 -46.96 -5.61
C VAL A 431 15.26 -47.48 -4.89
N ARG A 432 15.05 -48.01 -3.68
CA ARG A 432 15.77 -49.16 -3.14
C ARG A 432 15.05 -49.75 -1.95
#